data_AF-A0A5B8JCL3-F1
#
_entry.id   AF-A0A5B8JCL3-F1
#
_cell.length_a   1.000
_cell.length_b   1.000
_cell.length_c   1.000
_cell.angle_alpha   90.00
_cell.angle_beta   90.00
_cell.angle_gamma   90.00
#
_symmetry.space_group_name_H-M   'P 1'
#
loop_
_entity.id
_entity.type
_entity.pdbx_description
1 polymer ?
#
loop_
_entity_poly.entity_id
_entity_poly.type
_entity_poly.pdbx_seq_one_letter_code
_entity_poly.pdbx_strand_id
1 'polypeptide(L)' 'MERDNQLDLYEVVAARLKEAHTVVRALQVPEDARMALSRKLLVITAAAKHDLPDAARRLDRLMRDIGEGRIPGVD' A
#
# COMPACT_ATOMS: atom_id res chain seq x y z
N MET A 1 25.71 7.00 8.14
CA MET A 1 25.22 5.74 7.54
C MET A 1 23.73 5.50 7.83
N GLU A 2 23.23 5.75 9.04
CA GLU A 2 21.81 5.52 9.38
C GLU A 2 20.80 6.38 8.58
N ARG A 3 21.10 7.65 8.32
CA ARG A 3 20.23 8.51 7.49
C ARG A 3 20.15 8.05 6.04
N ASP A 4 21.25 7.54 5.50
CA ASP A 4 21.35 7.04 4.13
C ASP A 4 20.46 5.79 3.96
N ASN A 5 20.51 4.89 4.95
CA ASN A 5 19.66 3.70 5.01
C ASN A 5 18.16 4.03 5.19
N GLN A 6 17.83 5.12 5.89
CA GLN A 6 16.43 5.58 5.99
C GLN A 6 15.92 6.22 4.69
N LEU A 7 16.78 6.93 3.95
CA LEU A 7 16.44 7.50 2.65
C LEU A 7 16.21 6.40 1.62
N ASP A 8 17.07 5.38 1.59
CA ASP A 8 16.91 4.21 0.71
C ASP A 8 15.59 3.46 0.99
N LEU A 9 15.29 3.22 2.28
CA LEU A 9 14.02 2.61 2.67
C LEU A 9 12.83 3.49 2.26
N TYR A 10 12.96 4.82 2.38
CA TYR A 10 11.89 5.74 2.00
C TYR A 10 11.62 5.69 0.50
N GLU A 11 12.67 5.71 -0.33
CA GLU A 11 12.54 5.60 -1.79
C GLU A 11 11.89 4.27 -2.20
N VAL A 12 12.31 3.16 -1.60
CA VAL A 12 11.71 1.84 -1.83
C VAL A 12 10.23 1.84 -1.46
N VAL A 13 9.86 2.35 -0.28
CA VAL A 13 8.46 2.39 0.17
C VAL A 13 7.62 3.31 -0.71
N ALA A 14 8.16 4.47 -1.12
CA ALA A 14 7.48 5.39 -2.02
C ALA A 14 7.23 4.76 -3.40
N ALA A 15 8.22 4.03 -3.95
CA ALA A 15 8.06 3.29 -5.20
C ALA A 15 6.98 2.21 -5.08
N ARG A 16 6.98 1.43 -4.00
CA ARG A 16 5.95 0.40 -3.77
C ARG A 16 4.56 0.99 -3.56
N LEU A 17 4.43 2.14 -2.89
CA LEU A 17 3.15 2.84 -2.75
C LEU A 17 2.59 3.26 -4.11
N LYS A 18 3.44 3.79 -5.00
CA LYS A 18 3.05 4.16 -6.37
C LYS A 18 2.60 2.96 -7.19
N GLU A 19 3.32 1.84 -7.09
CA GLU A 19 2.93 0.58 -7.71
C GLU A 19 1.56 0.12 -7.19
N ALA A 20 1.37 0.11 -5.87
CA ALA A 20 0.11 -0.28 -5.25
C ALA A 20 -1.09 0.56 -5.71
N HIS A 21 -0.92 1.88 -5.83
CA HIS A 21 -1.95 2.76 -6.40
C HIS A 21 -2.29 2.40 -7.85
N THR A 22 -1.27 2.02 -8.64
CA THR A 22 -1.45 1.61 -10.04
C THR A 22 -2.21 0.29 -10.13
N VAL A 23 -1.84 -0.70 -9.30
CA VAL A 23 -2.51 -2.01 -9.22
C VAL A 23 -3.98 -1.85 -8.84
N VAL A 24 -4.28 -1.11 -7.75
CA VAL A 24 -5.66 -0.89 -7.31
C VAL A 24 -6.50 -0.18 -8.38
N ARG A 25 -5.90 0.75 -9.13
CA ARG A 25 -6.59 1.43 -10.24
C ARG A 25 -6.90 0.48 -11.40
N ALA A 26 -6.00 -0.44 -11.72
CA ALA A 26 -6.16 -1.39 -12.82
C ALA A 26 -7.06 -2.59 -12.46
N LEU A 27 -7.22 -2.89 -11.17
CA LEU A 27 -7.95 -4.04 -10.67
C LEU A 27 -9.42 -4.01 -11.11
N GLN A 28 -9.90 -5.12 -11.69
CA GLN A 28 -11.28 -5.29 -12.12
C GLN A 28 -12.14 -5.78 -10.94
N VAL A 29 -12.52 -4.85 -10.06
CA VAL A 29 -13.37 -5.10 -8.88
C VAL A 29 -14.54 -4.12 -8.83
N PRO A 30 -15.58 -4.40 -8.04
CA PRO A 30 -16.66 -3.45 -7.77
C PRO A 30 -16.12 -2.10 -7.27
N GLU A 31 -16.88 -1.03 -7.49
CA GLU A 31 -16.46 0.32 -7.09
C GLU A 31 -16.26 0.45 -5.58
N ASP A 32 -17.19 -0.08 -4.78
CA ASP A 32 -17.08 -0.10 -3.31
C ASP A 32 -15.79 -0.76 -2.82
N ALA A 33 -15.44 -1.90 -3.42
CA ALA A 33 -14.20 -2.61 -3.12
C ALA A 33 -12.96 -1.78 -3.50
N ARG A 34 -12.97 -1.13 -4.68
CA ARG A 34 -11.90 -0.22 -5.12
C ARG A 34 -11.76 0.98 -4.18
N MET A 35 -12.86 1.56 -3.72
CA MET A 35 -12.86 2.67 -2.76
C MET A 35 -12.31 2.23 -1.40
N ALA A 36 -12.66 1.04 -0.93
CA ALA A 36 -12.13 0.47 0.31
C ALA A 36 -10.62 0.24 0.23
N LEU A 37 -10.11 -0.32 -0.87
CA LEU A 37 -8.68 -0.47 -1.14
C LEU A 37 -7.96 0.89 -1.20
N SER A 38 -8.55 1.87 -1.89
CA SER A 38 -7.97 3.21 -2.02
C SER A 38 -7.88 3.90 -0.65
N ARG A 39 -8.91 3.75 0.20
CA ARG A 39 -8.89 4.27 1.57
C ARG A 39 -7.81 3.61 2.43
N LYS A 40 -7.63 2.29 2.31
CA LYS A 40 -6.53 1.57 2.98
C LYS A 40 -5.17 2.11 2.55
N LEU A 41 -4.95 2.34 1.24
CA LEU A 41 -3.71 2.94 0.74
C LEU A 41 -3.45 4.33 1.31
N LEU A 42 -4.47 5.18 1.41
CA LEU A 42 -4.32 6.52 2.01
C LEU A 42 -3.85 6.45 3.48
N VAL A 43 -4.39 5.51 4.26
CA VAL A 43 -3.97 5.30 5.65
C VAL A 43 -2.50 4.85 5.73
N ILE A 44 -2.07 3.96 4.83
CA ILE A 44 -0.67 3.49 4.78
C ILE A 44 0.26 4.63 4.37
N THR A 45 -0.10 5.43 3.37
CA THR A 45 0.67 6.61 2.95
C THR A 45 0.80 7.64 4.07
N ALA A 46 -0.26 7.84 4.86
CA ALA A 46 -0.19 8.69 6.05
C ALA A 46 0.76 8.11 7.10
N ALA A 47 0.69 6.80 7.37
CA ALA A 47 1.59 6.12 8.29
C ALA A 47 3.07 6.23 7.86
N ALA A 48 3.37 6.15 6.55
CA ALA A 48 4.74 6.23 6.03
C ALA A 48 5.47 7.54 6.38
N LYS A 49 4.73 8.62 6.68
CA LYS A 49 5.29 9.91 7.12
C LYS A 49 5.80 9.88 8.56
N HIS A 50 5.33 8.93 9.37
CA HIS A 50 5.58 8.88 10.82
C HIS A 50 6.28 7.58 11.24
N ASP A 51 5.92 6.46 10.62
CA ASP A 51 6.45 5.13 10.88
C ASP A 51 6.60 4.36 9.56
N LEU A 52 7.78 4.54 8.95
CA LEU A 52 8.10 3.96 7.66
C LEU A 52 8.17 2.41 7.69
N PRO A 53 8.75 1.76 8.72
CA PRO A 53 8.73 0.29 8.83
C PRO A 53 7.33 -0.30 8.97
N ASP A 54 6.45 0.31 9.78
CA ASP A 54 5.07 -0.14 9.91
C ASP A 54 4.28 0.03 8.61
N ALA A 55 4.45 1.17 7.93
CA ALA A 55 3.84 1.40 6.63
C ALA A 55 4.27 0.35 5.59
N ALA A 56 5.56 0.00 5.56
CA ALA A 56 6.09 -1.04 4.68
C ALA A 56 5.43 -2.40 4.93
N ARG A 57 5.30 -2.81 6.20
CA ARG A 57 4.64 -4.09 6.56
C ARG A 57 3.17 -4.10 6.18
N ARG A 58 2.45 -3.00 6.41
CA ARG A 58 1.03 -2.87 6.04
C ARG A 58 0.83 -2.89 4.52
N LEU A 59 1.72 -2.24 3.79
CA LEU A 59 1.71 -2.25 2.33
C LEU A 59 1.94 -3.66 1.77
N ASP A 60 2.94 -4.37 2.30
CA ASP A 60 3.23 -5.73 1.87
C ASP A 60 2.04 -6.67 2.09
N ARG A 61 1.42 -6.59 3.28
CA ARG A 61 0.20 -7.33 3.58
C ARG A 61 -0.94 -7.01 2.62
N LEU A 62 -1.15 -5.73 2.30
CA LEU A 62 -2.21 -5.31 1.38
C LEU A 62 -1.98 -5.86 -0.03
N MET A 63 -0.76 -5.76 -0.55
CA MET A 63 -0.42 -6.29 -1.88
C MET A 63 -0.57 -7.81 -1.94
N ARG A 64 -0.17 -8.51 -0.87
CA ARG A 64 -0.39 -9.95 -0.75
C ARG A 64 -1.88 -10.31 -0.76
N ASP A 65 -2.71 -9.61 0.03
CA ASP A 65 -4.16 -9.85 0.06
C ASP A 65 -4.80 -9.65 -1.33
N ILE A 66 -4.40 -8.58 -2.04
CA ILE A 66 -4.83 -8.34 -3.43
C ILE A 66 -4.39 -9.47 -4.37
N GLY A 67 -3.13 -9.92 -4.26
CA GLY A 67 -2.61 -11.05 -5.05
C GLY A 67 -3.30 -12.38 -4.74
N GLU A 68 -3.76 -12.56 -3.50
CA GLU A 68 -4.55 -13.73 -3.08
C GLU A 68 -6.07 -13.56 -3.36
N GLY A 69 -6.49 -12.46 -4.00
CA GLY A 69 -7.89 -12.19 -4.31
C GLY A 69 -8.77 -11.83 -3.10
N ARG A 70 -8.17 -11.58 -1.93
CA ARG A 70 -8.87 -11.15 -0.72
C ARG A 70 -9.14 -9.64 -0.78
N ILE A 71 -10.21 -9.30 -1.49
CA ILE A 71 -10.60 -7.91 -1.69
C ILE A 71 -11.67 -7.52 -0.65
N PRO A 72 -11.50 -6.40 0.08
CA PRO A 72 -12.50 -5.95 1.05
C PRO A 72 -13.82 -5.58 0.35
N GLY A 73 -14.95 -5.99 0.94
CA GLY A 73 -16.29 -5.63 0.46
C GLY A 73 -16.86 -6.55 -0.62
N VAL A 74 -16.19 -7.66 -0.92
CA VAL A 74 -16.75 -8.77 -1.68
C VAL A 74 -17.20 -9.82 -0.65
N ASP A 75 -18.49 -9.85 -0.33
CA ASP A 75 -19.15 -11.00 0.32
C ASP A 75 -19.86 -11.81 -0.77
#